data_AF-A0A7S1SXX4-F1
#
_entry.id   AF-A0A7S1SXX4-F1
#
_cell.length_a   1.000
_cell.length_b   1.000
_cell.length_c   1.000
_cell.angle_alpha   90.00
_cell.angle_beta   90.00
_cell.angle_gamma   90.00
#
_symmetry.space_group_name_H-M   'P 1'
#
loop_
_entity.id
_entity.type
_entity.pdbx_description
1 polymer ?
#
loop_
_entity_poly.entity_id
_entity_poly.type
_entity_poly.pdbx_seq_one_letter_code
_entity_poly.pdbx_strand_id
1 'polypeptide(L)'
;GDSSVPTSVPNESPAVPVPIMGNTLGSSGAKGKTAETDPTTVPTSRDAEATPAVPSDRPTANVPSSAEGMFVSLSALRDLREFPRRGASACPSAPYSTFPARTTLFVFLSHRWLTPSRDPNQAHPDLPHSGNPKLELVKVACDKLMHSLPTNFSIALWMDWMSLNQDGNPAEELGDRMRSLIASCDILLTPVVDLEHGNWSYPPLWTNYYEEYMAPGWIGNSNSYWERPWCRIEATFAAVTPQSEDDAWKAKVTALKGKPL
;
A
#
# COMPACT_ATOMS: atom_id res chain seq x y z
N GLY A 1 29.45 -52.59 -6.77
CA GLY A 1 29.31 -51.62 -5.67
C GLY A 1 28.69 -50.39 -6.27
N ASP A 2 27.37 -50.39 -6.36
CA ASP A 2 26.60 -49.28 -6.90
C ASP A 2 26.42 -48.22 -5.82
N SER A 3 26.82 -46.98 -6.14
CA SER A 3 26.59 -45.81 -5.30
C SER A 3 25.49 -44.99 -5.95
N SER A 4 24.28 -45.10 -5.39
CA SER A 4 23.16 -44.24 -5.71
C SER A 4 23.26 -42.92 -4.94
N VAL A 5 23.17 -41.81 -5.67
CA VAL A 5 23.06 -40.45 -5.14
C VAL A 5 21.57 -40.19 -4.83
N PRO A 6 21.19 -39.67 -3.66
CA PRO A 6 19.81 -39.29 -3.40
C PRO A 6 19.53 -37.89 -3.94
N THR A 7 18.53 -37.79 -4.81
CA THR A 7 17.93 -36.55 -5.29
C THR A 7 17.01 -35.99 -4.20
N SER A 8 17.38 -34.87 -3.58
CA SER A 8 16.52 -34.14 -2.65
C SER A 8 15.52 -33.28 -3.42
N VAL A 9 14.23 -33.50 -3.17
CA VAL A 9 13.11 -32.67 -3.65
C VAL A 9 13.06 -31.36 -2.86
N PRO A 10 12.83 -30.20 -3.49
CA PRO A 10 12.67 -28.95 -2.75
C PRO A 10 11.34 -28.95 -1.99
N ASN A 11 11.44 -28.65 -0.70
CA ASN A 11 10.32 -28.52 0.23
C ASN A 11 9.59 -27.20 -0.10
N GLU A 12 8.39 -27.28 -0.69
CA GLU A 12 7.52 -26.12 -0.85
C GLU A 12 7.05 -25.65 0.54
N SER A 13 7.62 -24.55 1.03
CA SER A 13 7.12 -23.90 2.25
C SER A 13 5.74 -23.27 2.00
N PRO A 14 4.77 -23.45 2.91
CA PRO A 14 3.45 -22.85 2.76
C PRO A 14 3.53 -21.33 2.84
N ALA A 15 2.77 -20.65 1.98
CA ALA A 15 2.61 -19.21 2.01
C ALA A 15 1.96 -18.77 3.34
N VAL A 16 2.73 -18.12 4.21
CA VAL A 16 2.25 -17.54 5.47
C VAL A 16 1.69 -16.13 5.21
N PRO A 17 0.58 -15.71 5.85
CA PRO A 17 -0.06 -14.42 5.60
C PRO A 17 0.85 -13.25 5.99
N VAL A 18 0.90 -12.23 5.15
CA VAL A 18 1.47 -10.92 5.48
C VAL A 18 0.42 -10.17 6.31
N PRO A 19 0.73 -9.66 7.51
CA PRO A 19 -0.26 -8.94 8.31
C PRO A 19 -0.57 -7.59 7.67
N ILE A 20 -1.85 -7.40 7.33
CA ILE A 20 -2.41 -6.12 6.92
C ILE A 20 -2.98 -5.46 8.18
N MET A 21 -2.48 -4.29 8.54
CA MET A 21 -3.04 -3.52 9.65
C MET A 21 -4.38 -2.93 9.25
N GLY A 22 -5.47 -3.61 9.60
CA GLY A 22 -6.83 -3.11 9.50
C GLY A 22 -7.33 -2.60 10.86
N ASN A 23 -7.73 -1.33 10.93
CA ASN A 23 -8.44 -0.79 12.09
C ASN A 23 -9.89 -1.32 12.11
N THR A 24 -10.20 -2.29 12.97
CA THR A 24 -11.58 -2.68 13.28
C THR A 24 -12.09 -1.92 14.50
N LEU A 25 -12.92 -0.89 14.27
CA LEU A 25 -13.77 -0.27 15.30
C LEU A 25 -15.15 -0.94 15.28
N GLY A 26 -15.50 -1.61 16.37
CA GLY A 26 -16.82 -2.21 16.57
C GLY A 26 -17.88 -1.16 16.90
N SER A 27 -18.98 -1.14 16.15
CA SER A 27 -20.17 -0.37 16.50
C SER A 27 -21.27 -1.29 17.05
N SER A 28 -21.64 -1.08 18.30
CA SER A 28 -22.86 -1.60 18.93
C SER A 28 -24.10 -0.95 18.31
N GLY A 29 -25.05 -1.76 17.84
CA GLY A 29 -26.31 -1.31 17.24
C GLY A 29 -27.51 -1.49 18.16
N ALA A 30 -28.44 -0.53 18.11
CA ALA A 30 -29.77 -0.63 18.70
C ALA A 30 -30.87 -0.24 17.69
N LYS A 31 -31.73 -1.23 17.40
CA LYS A 31 -33.19 -1.23 17.11
C LYS A 31 -33.81 -0.36 15.98
N GLY A 32 -34.67 -1.02 15.19
CA GLY A 32 -35.92 -0.44 14.65
C GLY A 32 -36.45 -1.10 13.36
N LYS A 33 -37.57 -1.83 13.44
CA LYS A 33 -38.32 -2.48 12.33
C LYS A 33 -39.36 -1.53 11.69
N THR A 34 -39.65 -1.68 10.38
CA THR A 34 -40.96 -2.04 9.72
C THR A 34 -40.97 -1.64 8.23
N ALA A 35 -41.17 -2.61 7.30
CA ALA A 35 -42.36 -2.89 6.44
C ALA A 35 -42.49 -1.95 5.20
N GLU A 36 -42.17 -2.39 3.97
CA GLU A 36 -42.94 -3.19 2.98
C GLU A 36 -43.89 -2.34 2.10
N THR A 37 -43.59 -2.21 0.80
CA THR A 37 -44.45 -2.51 -0.39
C THR A 37 -43.91 -1.86 -1.68
N ASP A 38 -43.77 -2.69 -2.72
CA ASP A 38 -43.67 -2.38 -4.17
C ASP A 38 -45.08 -2.61 -4.79
N PRO A 39 -45.46 -2.27 -6.06
CA PRO A 39 -44.62 -2.35 -7.27
C PRO A 39 -44.84 -1.32 -8.44
N THR A 40 -43.80 -1.22 -9.27
CA THR A 40 -43.77 -1.19 -10.77
C THR A 40 -44.56 -0.15 -11.58
N THR A 41 -43.86 0.65 -12.41
CA THR A 41 -44.08 0.73 -13.88
C THR A 41 -42.88 1.31 -14.65
N VAL A 42 -42.57 0.68 -15.80
CA VAL A 42 -41.53 1.03 -16.79
C VAL A 42 -42.11 1.93 -17.89
N PRO A 43 -41.30 2.81 -18.51
CA PRO A 43 -41.27 2.80 -19.98
C PRO A 43 -39.87 2.90 -20.59
N THR A 44 -39.71 2.12 -21.66
CA THR A 44 -38.63 2.09 -22.65
C THR A 44 -38.59 3.34 -23.53
N SER A 45 -37.40 3.88 -23.79
CA SER A 45 -37.00 4.28 -25.16
C SER A 45 -35.48 4.25 -25.30
N ARG A 46 -35.03 3.73 -26.44
CA ARG A 46 -33.64 3.65 -26.90
C ARG A 46 -33.31 4.95 -27.62
N ASP A 47 -32.14 5.52 -27.40
CA ASP A 47 -31.38 6.22 -28.43
C ASP A 47 -29.87 6.31 -28.10
N ALA A 48 -29.10 6.08 -29.16
CA ALA A 48 -27.68 6.31 -29.45
C ALA A 48 -26.66 6.53 -28.31
N GLU A 49 -25.74 5.57 -28.25
CA GLU A 49 -24.53 5.48 -27.43
C GLU A 49 -23.45 6.46 -27.91
N ALA A 50 -23.27 7.55 -27.15
CA ALA A 50 -22.03 8.32 -27.09
C ALA A 50 -21.49 8.19 -25.66
N THR A 51 -20.27 7.68 -25.50
CA THR A 51 -19.64 7.48 -24.19
C THR A 51 -19.52 8.82 -23.46
N PRO A 52 -20.25 9.04 -22.35
CA PRO A 52 -20.13 10.28 -21.60
C PRO A 52 -18.88 10.20 -20.72
N ALA A 53 -18.11 11.29 -20.72
CA ALA A 53 -17.13 11.52 -19.67
C ALA A 53 -17.84 11.45 -18.31
N VAL A 54 -17.37 10.57 -17.43
CA VAL A 54 -17.91 10.43 -16.07
C VAL A 54 -17.68 11.74 -15.33
N PRO A 55 -18.72 12.42 -14.82
CA PRO A 55 -18.56 13.62 -14.01
C PRO A 55 -17.77 13.30 -12.74
N SER A 56 -16.75 14.11 -12.45
CA SER A 56 -16.00 14.05 -11.19
C SER A 56 -16.87 14.62 -10.07
N ASP A 57 -17.80 13.82 -9.56
CA ASP A 57 -18.67 14.18 -8.44
C ASP A 57 -17.93 14.00 -7.11
N ARG A 58 -16.97 14.89 -6.83
CA ARG A 58 -16.50 15.10 -5.46
C ARG A 58 -16.57 16.60 -5.15
N PRO A 59 -17.26 17.01 -4.07
CA PRO A 59 -16.87 18.21 -3.35
C PRO A 59 -15.48 17.92 -2.83
N THR A 60 -14.46 18.53 -3.42
CA THR A 60 -13.11 18.53 -2.90
C THR A 60 -13.20 18.96 -1.43
N ALA A 61 -13.08 18.02 -0.49
CA ALA A 61 -12.44 18.36 0.77
C ALA A 61 -11.20 19.16 0.37
N ASN A 62 -11.03 20.36 0.93
CA ASN A 62 -10.00 21.35 0.55
C ASN A 62 -8.59 20.74 0.63
N VAL A 63 -8.23 19.89 -0.33
CA VAL A 63 -6.90 19.43 -0.59
C VAL A 63 -6.40 20.46 -1.60
N PRO A 64 -5.51 21.39 -1.20
CA PRO A 64 -4.99 22.39 -2.13
C PRO A 64 -4.43 21.69 -3.37
N SER A 65 -4.66 22.24 -4.57
CA SER A 65 -4.29 21.57 -5.84
C SER A 65 -2.78 21.30 -5.98
N SER A 66 -1.95 21.96 -5.17
CA SER A 66 -0.52 21.67 -5.07
C SER A 66 -0.20 20.42 -4.25
N ALA A 67 -1.15 19.80 -3.54
CA ALA A 67 -0.94 18.64 -2.66
C ALA A 67 -1.41 17.31 -3.26
N GLU A 68 -1.73 17.27 -4.56
CA GLU A 68 -2.20 16.06 -5.20
C GLU A 68 -1.08 15.02 -5.24
N GLY A 69 -1.25 13.92 -4.50
CA GLY A 69 -0.31 12.82 -4.48
C GLY A 69 -0.22 12.17 -5.87
N MET A 70 1.00 11.80 -6.26
CA MET A 70 1.26 11.03 -7.47
C MET A 70 1.29 9.55 -7.13
N PHE A 71 0.57 8.74 -7.90
CA PHE A 71 0.44 7.31 -7.66
C PHE A 71 0.85 6.50 -8.89
N VAL A 72 1.40 5.31 -8.66
CA VAL A 72 1.72 4.32 -9.69
C VAL A 72 0.67 3.22 -9.63
N SER A 73 0.04 2.91 -10.76
CA SER A 73 -0.90 1.79 -10.84
C SER A 73 -0.16 0.45 -10.65
N LEU A 74 -0.84 -0.57 -10.14
CA LEU A 74 -0.25 -1.92 -10.05
C LEU A 74 0.25 -2.45 -11.42
N SER A 75 -0.46 -2.13 -12.51
CA SER A 75 -0.01 -2.50 -13.85
C SER A 75 1.35 -1.86 -14.17
N ALA A 76 1.50 -0.55 -13.94
CA ALA A 76 2.76 0.13 -14.17
C ALA A 76 3.88 -0.36 -13.23
N LEU A 77 3.55 -0.62 -11.96
CA LEU A 77 4.50 -1.16 -10.97
C LEU A 77 5.12 -2.48 -11.44
N ARG A 78 4.33 -3.39 -12.03
CA ARG A 78 4.81 -4.70 -12.50
C ARG A 78 5.90 -4.57 -13.57
N ASP A 79 5.81 -3.55 -14.41
CA ASP A 79 6.77 -3.30 -15.49
C ASP A 79 8.07 -2.60 -15.02
N LEU A 80 8.08 -2.09 -13.78
CA LEU A 80 9.26 -1.40 -13.23
C LEU A 80 10.41 -2.38 -12.94
N ARG A 81 11.62 -1.96 -13.28
CA ARG A 81 12.87 -2.63 -12.88
C ARG A 81 13.51 -2.02 -11.63
N GLU A 82 13.14 -0.77 -11.35
CA GLU A 82 13.61 0.02 -10.22
C GLU A 82 12.49 0.95 -9.77
N PHE A 83 12.57 1.41 -8.52
CA PHE A 83 11.62 2.40 -8.02
C PHE A 83 11.81 3.72 -8.78
N PRO A 84 10.72 4.35 -9.25
CA PRO A 84 10.83 5.54 -10.06
C PRO A 84 11.19 6.73 -9.17
N ARG A 85 12.10 7.57 -9.64
CA ARG A 85 12.52 8.79 -8.94
C ARG A 85 11.75 10.00 -9.45
N ARG A 86 11.41 10.93 -8.56
CA ARG A 86 10.86 12.24 -8.95
C ARG A 86 11.78 12.92 -9.97
N GLY A 87 11.22 13.41 -11.07
CA GLY A 87 11.96 14.10 -12.13
C GLY A 87 12.70 13.19 -13.11
N ALA A 88 12.66 11.86 -12.94
CA ALA A 88 13.10 10.94 -13.98
C ALA A 88 12.12 11.01 -15.17
N SER A 89 12.65 10.98 -16.39
CA SER A 89 11.89 11.13 -17.63
C SER A 89 10.86 10.03 -17.92
N ALA A 90 10.77 9.00 -17.08
CA ALA A 90 9.93 7.82 -17.29
C ALA A 90 9.18 7.37 -16.02
N CYS A 91 8.81 8.27 -15.11
CA CYS A 91 7.98 7.90 -13.95
C CYS A 91 6.52 7.65 -14.38
N PRO A 92 5.99 6.42 -14.33
CA PRO A 92 4.64 6.11 -14.78
C PRO A 92 3.59 6.45 -13.69
N SER A 93 3.67 7.67 -13.19
CA SER A 93 2.82 8.15 -12.11
C SER A 93 1.72 9.06 -12.63
N ALA A 94 0.55 8.96 -12.03
CA ALA A 94 -0.58 9.84 -12.33
C ALA A 94 -1.12 10.49 -11.03
N PRO A 95 -1.75 11.67 -11.11
CA PRO A 95 -2.37 12.29 -9.95
C PRO A 95 -3.50 11.44 -9.37
N TYR A 96 -3.75 11.54 -8.07
CA TYR A 96 -4.83 10.84 -7.36
C TYR A 96 -6.19 10.89 -8.09
N SER A 97 -6.57 12.05 -8.63
CA SER A 97 -7.86 12.26 -9.31
C SER A 97 -8.06 11.42 -10.57
N THR A 98 -6.99 10.85 -11.14
CA THR A 98 -7.07 9.98 -12.31
C THR A 98 -7.56 8.57 -11.98
N PHE A 99 -7.59 8.19 -10.70
CA PHE A 99 -7.99 6.87 -10.24
C PHE A 99 -9.45 6.89 -9.74
N PRO A 100 -10.29 5.92 -10.11
CA PRO A 100 -11.65 5.81 -9.59
C PRO A 100 -11.65 5.49 -8.09
N ALA A 101 -11.84 6.50 -7.23
CA ALA A 101 -11.61 6.36 -5.79
C ALA A 101 -12.46 5.27 -5.09
N ARG A 102 -13.66 4.97 -5.61
CA ARG A 102 -14.57 3.94 -5.07
C ARG A 102 -14.10 2.51 -5.32
N THR A 103 -13.26 2.31 -6.32
CA THR A 103 -12.80 0.99 -6.79
C THR A 103 -11.28 0.94 -6.91
N THR A 104 -10.58 1.86 -6.25
CA THR A 104 -9.13 1.86 -6.14
C THR A 104 -8.75 1.78 -4.68
N LEU A 105 -7.97 0.76 -4.35
CA LEU A 105 -7.27 0.65 -3.08
C LEU A 105 -5.96 1.46 -3.19
N PHE A 106 -5.90 2.56 -2.47
CA PHE A 106 -4.72 3.42 -2.41
C PHE A 106 -3.78 2.92 -1.32
N VAL A 107 -2.54 2.63 -1.69
CA VAL A 107 -1.54 2.07 -0.79
C VAL A 107 -0.43 3.08 -0.57
N PHE A 108 -0.19 3.45 0.69
CA PHE A 108 1.00 4.19 1.08
C PHE A 108 2.15 3.20 1.25
N LEU A 109 3.17 3.28 0.40
CA LEU A 109 4.37 2.46 0.55
C LEU A 109 5.32 3.12 1.55
N SER A 110 5.31 2.62 2.78
CA SER A 110 6.19 3.06 3.86
C SER A 110 7.52 2.33 3.74
N HIS A 111 8.46 2.90 3.00
CA HIS A 111 9.75 2.25 2.79
C HIS A 111 10.91 3.19 3.02
N ARG A 112 12.08 2.59 3.28
CA ARG A 112 13.33 3.31 3.46
C ARG A 112 13.64 4.17 2.22
N TRP A 113 14.05 5.42 2.45
CA TRP A 113 14.62 6.29 1.42
C TRP A 113 15.75 5.59 0.67
N LEU A 114 15.57 5.42 -0.63
CA LEU A 114 16.48 4.73 -1.54
C LEU A 114 17.75 5.52 -1.85
N THR A 115 18.17 6.44 -1.00
CA THR A 115 19.33 7.29 -1.29
C THR A 115 20.56 6.39 -1.45
N PRO A 116 21.22 6.36 -2.61
CA PRO A 116 22.49 5.68 -2.70
C PRO A 116 23.43 6.44 -1.78
N SER A 117 23.90 5.75 -0.74
CA SER A 117 25.07 6.24 -0.03
C SER A 117 26.14 6.57 -1.07
N ARG A 118 26.72 7.77 -1.00
CA ARG A 118 27.91 8.12 -1.78
C ARG A 118 29.15 7.38 -1.26
N ASP A 119 29.07 6.84 -0.05
CA ASP A 119 30.06 5.96 0.53
C ASP A 119 29.77 4.51 0.11
N PRO A 120 30.60 3.90 -0.75
CA PRO A 120 30.42 2.51 -1.19
C PRO A 120 30.50 1.49 -0.05
N ASN A 121 31.02 1.88 1.12
CA ASN A 121 31.11 1.02 2.31
C ASN A 121 29.89 1.14 3.23
N GLN A 122 29.09 2.21 3.09
CA GLN A 122 27.75 2.26 3.67
C GLN A 122 26.78 1.67 2.65
N ALA A 123 26.80 0.36 2.56
CA ALA A 123 25.85 -0.37 1.74
C ALA A 123 24.42 0.04 2.13
N HIS A 124 23.73 0.67 1.20
CA HIS A 124 22.29 0.78 1.25
C HIS A 124 21.73 -0.67 1.34
N PRO A 125 20.78 -1.01 2.22
CA PRO A 125 20.16 -2.33 2.28
C PRO A 125 19.31 -2.58 1.02
N ASP A 126 19.04 -1.53 0.24
CA ASP A 126 18.48 -1.60 -1.10
C ASP A 126 19.52 -1.21 -2.17
N LEU A 127 20.83 -1.42 -1.90
CA LEU A 127 21.81 -1.47 -2.99
C LEU A 127 21.28 -2.43 -4.06
N PRO A 128 21.67 -2.28 -5.33
CA PRO A 128 21.46 -3.30 -6.33
C PRO A 128 22.26 -4.55 -5.94
N HIS A 129 21.79 -5.29 -4.94
CA HIS A 129 21.83 -6.73 -4.99
C HIS A 129 21.11 -7.05 -6.29
N SER A 130 21.78 -7.76 -7.19
CA SER A 130 21.23 -8.19 -8.48
C SER A 130 19.73 -8.53 -8.33
N GLY A 131 18.85 -7.73 -8.92
CA GLY A 131 17.40 -8.00 -8.95
C GLY A 131 16.48 -7.16 -8.05
N ASN A 132 16.96 -6.21 -7.23
CA ASN A 132 16.11 -5.31 -6.42
C ASN A 132 14.99 -6.04 -5.62
N PRO A 133 15.37 -6.87 -4.63
CA PRO A 133 14.43 -7.77 -3.94
C PRO A 133 13.28 -7.04 -3.24
N LYS A 134 13.47 -5.78 -2.82
CA LYS A 134 12.40 -4.99 -2.20
C LYS A 134 11.32 -4.63 -3.22
N LEU A 135 11.68 -4.21 -4.44
CA LEU A 135 10.69 -3.94 -5.48
C LEU A 135 9.89 -5.20 -5.82
N GLU A 136 10.57 -6.34 -5.96
CA GLU A 136 9.90 -7.62 -6.20
C GLU A 136 8.98 -8.03 -5.04
N LEU A 137 9.41 -7.81 -3.78
CA LEU A 137 8.56 -8.03 -2.61
C LEU A 137 7.30 -7.15 -2.64
N VAL A 138 7.42 -5.88 -3.04
CA VAL A 138 6.27 -4.97 -3.17
C VAL A 138 5.32 -5.45 -4.27
N LYS A 139 5.84 -5.86 -5.43
CA LYS A 139 5.00 -6.44 -6.50
C LYS A 139 4.22 -7.66 -6.01
N VAL A 140 4.90 -8.61 -5.36
CA VAL A 140 4.26 -9.82 -4.81
C VAL A 140 3.22 -9.47 -3.74
N ALA A 141 3.51 -8.52 -2.85
CA ALA A 141 2.56 -8.08 -1.83
C ALA A 141 1.31 -7.45 -2.46
N CYS A 142 1.48 -6.57 -3.45
CA CYS A 142 0.35 -5.97 -4.16
C CYS A 142 -0.43 -6.97 -5.00
N ASP A 143 0.22 -7.94 -5.61
CA ASP A 143 -0.48 -9.02 -6.31
C ASP A 143 -1.32 -9.83 -5.32
N LYS A 144 -0.78 -10.21 -4.16
CA LYS A 144 -1.56 -10.88 -3.11
C LYS A 144 -2.75 -10.05 -2.64
N LEU A 145 -2.54 -8.76 -2.37
CA LEU A 145 -3.62 -7.82 -2.04
C LEU A 145 -4.69 -7.81 -3.14
N MET A 146 -4.29 -7.70 -4.41
CA MET A 146 -5.21 -7.66 -5.55
C MET A 146 -6.08 -8.91 -5.64
N HIS A 147 -5.54 -10.09 -5.32
CA HIS A 147 -6.31 -11.35 -5.29
C HIS A 147 -7.35 -11.40 -4.15
N SER A 148 -7.12 -10.68 -3.04
CA SER A 148 -8.07 -10.58 -1.94
C SER A 148 -9.21 -9.56 -2.21
N LEU A 149 -9.05 -8.68 -3.19
CA LEU A 149 -10.03 -7.64 -3.54
C LEU A 149 -11.10 -8.14 -4.52
N PRO A 150 -12.27 -7.47 -4.58
CA PRO A 150 -13.26 -7.71 -5.64
C PRO A 150 -12.69 -7.46 -7.04
N THR A 151 -13.20 -8.16 -8.05
CA THR A 151 -12.66 -8.13 -9.43
C THR A 151 -12.70 -6.75 -10.10
N ASN A 152 -13.57 -5.86 -9.65
CA ASN A 152 -13.68 -4.50 -10.16
C ASN A 152 -12.74 -3.51 -9.46
N PHE A 153 -11.96 -3.95 -8.48
CA PHE A 153 -10.99 -3.11 -7.80
C PHE A 153 -9.68 -3.02 -8.57
N SER A 154 -8.90 -1.99 -8.26
CA SER A 154 -7.52 -1.82 -8.69
C SER A 154 -6.68 -1.33 -7.51
N ILE A 155 -5.35 -1.35 -7.67
CA ILE A 155 -4.41 -0.84 -6.67
C ILE A 155 -3.60 0.30 -7.28
N ALA A 156 -3.44 1.37 -6.52
CA ALA A 156 -2.57 2.49 -6.83
C ALA A 156 -1.65 2.79 -5.64
N LEU A 157 -0.35 2.89 -5.88
CA LEU A 157 0.65 3.05 -4.83
C LEU A 157 1.20 4.47 -4.84
N TRP A 158 1.21 5.09 -3.66
CA TRP A 158 2.03 6.26 -3.41
C TRP A 158 3.38 5.81 -2.86
N MET A 159 4.45 6.36 -3.42
CA MET A 159 5.82 6.12 -2.94
C MET A 159 6.50 7.46 -2.71
N ASP A 160 7.31 7.55 -1.68
CA ASP A 160 8.00 8.78 -1.29
C ASP A 160 9.07 9.19 -2.32
N TRP A 161 9.82 8.22 -2.86
CA TRP A 161 10.92 8.41 -3.80
C TRP A 161 10.50 9.04 -5.15
N MET A 162 9.25 8.81 -5.56
CA MET A 162 8.68 9.40 -6.77
C MET A 162 8.02 10.77 -6.52
N SER A 163 7.65 11.06 -5.28
CA SER A 163 6.74 12.17 -4.95
C SER A 163 7.43 13.33 -4.24
N LEU A 164 8.52 13.07 -3.51
CA LEU A 164 9.24 14.08 -2.74
C LEU A 164 10.56 14.44 -3.41
N ASN A 165 10.93 15.72 -3.35
CA ASN A 165 12.27 16.16 -3.74
C ASN A 165 13.24 15.90 -2.58
N GLN A 166 13.80 14.70 -2.55
CA GLN A 166 14.73 14.30 -1.48
C GLN A 166 16.10 14.99 -1.55
N ASP A 167 16.44 15.63 -2.67
CA ASP A 167 17.68 16.41 -2.80
C ASP A 167 17.55 17.86 -2.29
N GLY A 168 16.32 18.30 -1.99
CA GLY A 168 16.01 19.65 -1.50
C GLY A 168 15.86 19.73 0.02
N ASN A 169 14.82 20.43 0.48
CA ASN A 169 14.41 20.43 1.89
C ASN A 169 13.18 19.52 2.07
N PRO A 170 13.36 18.20 2.25
CA PRO A 170 12.26 17.25 2.32
C PRO A 170 11.34 17.51 3.51
N ALA A 171 11.82 18.13 4.59
CA ALA A 171 11.02 18.43 5.78
C ALA A 171 9.94 19.50 5.51
N GLU A 172 10.26 20.52 4.69
CA GLU A 172 9.29 21.56 4.29
C GLU A 172 8.22 21.01 3.34
N GLU A 173 8.57 20.08 2.45
CA GLU A 173 7.58 19.41 1.60
C GLU A 173 6.64 18.49 2.40
N LEU A 174 6.95 18.20 3.67
CA LEU A 174 6.34 17.10 4.41
C LEU A 174 5.24 17.47 5.39
N GLY A 175 5.41 18.58 6.13
CA GLY A 175 4.64 18.85 7.35
C GLY A 175 3.14 18.63 7.19
N ASP A 176 2.52 19.40 6.30
CA ASP A 176 1.08 19.30 6.06
C ASP A 176 0.73 18.24 4.99
N ARG A 177 1.63 17.98 4.04
CA ARG A 177 1.37 17.06 2.92
C ARG A 177 1.35 15.60 3.35
N MET A 178 2.24 15.15 4.25
CA MET A 178 2.30 13.74 4.64
C MET A 178 1.02 13.28 5.30
N ARG A 179 0.46 14.11 6.19
CA ARG A 179 -0.84 13.84 6.81
C ARG A 179 -1.94 13.70 5.76
N SER A 180 -2.02 14.64 4.81
CA SER A 180 -3.01 14.57 3.73
C SER A 180 -2.82 13.35 2.83
N LEU A 181 -1.58 12.96 2.55
CA LEU A 181 -1.24 11.80 1.73
C LEU A 181 -1.62 10.49 2.43
N ILE A 182 -1.22 10.32 3.70
CA ILE A 182 -1.60 9.17 4.52
C ILE A 182 -3.12 9.09 4.65
N ALA A 183 -3.81 10.22 4.88
CA ALA A 183 -5.28 10.28 4.94
C ALA A 183 -5.96 9.90 3.61
N SER A 184 -5.25 10.05 2.48
CA SER A 184 -5.75 9.67 1.15
C SER A 184 -5.50 8.19 0.80
N CYS A 185 -4.70 7.49 1.60
CA CYS A 185 -4.40 6.08 1.42
C CYS A 185 -5.29 5.20 2.32
N ASP A 186 -5.65 4.04 1.82
CA ASP A 186 -6.50 3.07 2.52
C ASP A 186 -5.65 2.15 3.44
N ILE A 187 -4.43 1.83 3.00
CA ILE A 187 -3.52 0.91 3.70
C ILE A 187 -2.09 1.47 3.66
N LEU A 188 -1.35 1.27 4.75
CA LEU A 188 0.09 1.44 4.79
C LEU A 188 0.78 0.08 4.62
N LEU A 189 1.66 -0.02 3.61
CA LEU A 189 2.43 -1.21 3.30
C LEU A 189 3.91 -0.95 3.63
N THR A 190 4.48 -1.73 4.56
CA THR A 190 5.88 -1.64 4.94
C THR A 190 6.66 -2.87 4.49
N PRO A 191 7.36 -2.84 3.34
CA PRO A 191 8.11 -3.99 2.86
C PRO A 191 9.41 -4.15 3.67
N VAL A 192 9.53 -5.28 4.37
CA VAL A 192 10.75 -5.71 5.06
C VAL A 192 11.28 -6.95 4.34
N VAL A 193 12.42 -6.82 3.64
CA VAL A 193 13.09 -7.99 3.10
C VAL A 193 13.89 -8.65 4.21
N ASP A 194 13.54 -9.89 4.50
CA ASP A 194 14.05 -10.69 5.61
C ASP A 194 14.79 -11.91 5.06
N LEU A 195 16.06 -11.72 4.71
CA LEU A 195 16.92 -12.79 4.19
C LEU A 195 17.30 -13.81 5.27
N GLU A 196 17.13 -13.43 6.54
CA GLU A 196 17.47 -14.23 7.71
C GLU A 196 16.22 -14.76 8.41
N HIS A 197 15.12 -14.94 7.67
CA HIS A 197 13.85 -15.39 8.22
C HIS A 197 13.96 -16.70 9.02
N GLY A 198 14.90 -17.58 8.67
CA GLY A 198 15.16 -18.82 9.40
C GLY A 198 15.78 -18.65 10.79
N ASN A 199 16.29 -17.46 11.13
CA ASN A 199 16.95 -17.18 12.41
C ASN A 199 15.97 -16.75 13.52
N TRP A 200 14.70 -16.56 13.19
CA TRP A 200 13.68 -16.18 14.14
C TRP A 200 12.33 -16.79 13.72
N SER A 201 11.34 -16.74 14.60
CA SER A 201 10.01 -17.27 14.31
C SER A 201 8.95 -16.28 14.76
N TYR A 202 7.82 -16.29 14.05
CA TYR A 202 6.64 -15.57 14.49
C TYR A 202 6.20 -16.06 15.88
N PRO A 203 5.86 -15.15 16.80
CA PRO A 203 5.31 -15.58 18.08
C PRO A 203 3.96 -16.26 17.82
N PRO A 204 3.56 -17.24 18.66
CA PRO A 204 2.25 -17.89 18.53
C PRO A 204 1.09 -16.91 18.74
N LEU A 205 1.34 -15.81 19.46
CA LEU A 205 0.42 -14.70 19.67
C LEU A 205 1.21 -13.40 19.65
N TRP A 206 0.72 -12.42 18.92
CA TRP A 206 1.27 -11.08 18.89
C TRP A 206 0.70 -10.23 20.01
N THR A 207 1.58 -9.68 20.84
CA THR A 207 1.24 -8.68 21.88
C THR A 207 1.79 -7.31 21.54
N ASN A 208 2.91 -7.26 20.82
CA ASN A 208 3.55 -6.06 20.34
C ASN A 208 4.23 -6.31 18.99
N TYR A 209 3.51 -6.07 17.89
CA TYR A 209 4.02 -6.24 16.52
C TYR A 209 5.31 -5.46 16.23
N TYR A 210 5.53 -4.35 16.95
CA TYR A 210 6.73 -3.53 16.77
C TYR A 210 7.97 -4.20 17.35
N GLU A 211 7.84 -4.79 18.53
CA GLU A 211 8.95 -5.40 19.23
C GLU A 211 9.10 -6.87 18.90
N GLU A 212 8.08 -7.59 18.44
CA GLU A 212 8.12 -9.05 18.29
C GLU A 212 8.47 -9.51 16.86
N TYR A 213 8.43 -8.61 15.86
CA TYR A 213 8.81 -8.94 14.48
C TYR A 213 10.33 -8.86 14.34
N MET A 214 11.01 -9.95 14.67
CA MET A 214 12.48 -10.03 14.83
C MET A 214 13.29 -9.93 13.53
N ALA A 215 12.67 -9.62 12.39
CA ALA A 215 13.39 -9.45 11.14
C ALA A 215 14.50 -8.38 11.30
N PRO A 216 15.75 -8.62 10.88
CA PRO A 216 16.83 -7.67 11.05
C PRO A 216 16.55 -6.29 10.41
N GLY A 217 15.82 -6.28 9.30
CA GLY A 217 15.36 -5.06 8.64
C GLY A 217 14.31 -4.25 9.42
N TRP A 218 13.69 -4.83 10.44
CA TRP A 218 12.66 -4.20 11.28
C TRP A 218 13.23 -3.60 12.56
N ILE A 219 13.94 -4.39 13.38
CA ILE A 219 14.49 -3.99 14.70
C ILE A 219 15.95 -4.40 14.95
N GLY A 220 16.65 -4.99 13.97
CA GLY A 220 17.91 -5.70 14.24
C GLY A 220 19.19 -4.87 14.32
N ASN A 221 19.19 -3.61 13.88
CA ASN A 221 20.40 -2.77 13.87
C ASN A 221 20.09 -1.28 13.66
N SER A 222 21.11 -0.43 13.69
CA SER A 222 21.03 1.02 13.46
C SER A 222 20.49 1.44 12.08
N ASN A 223 20.36 0.50 11.15
CA ASN A 223 19.79 0.70 9.83
C ASN A 223 18.37 0.15 9.66
N SER A 224 17.82 -0.50 10.69
CA SER A 224 16.48 -1.08 10.68
C SER A 224 15.39 -0.02 10.56
N TYR A 225 14.18 -0.46 10.18
CA TYR A 225 13.03 0.42 9.97
C TYR A 225 12.75 1.29 11.22
N TRP A 226 12.70 0.67 12.40
CA TRP A 226 12.38 1.40 13.61
C TRP A 226 13.51 2.28 14.11
N GLU A 227 14.77 2.11 13.72
CA GLU A 227 15.83 3.04 14.13
C GLU A 227 15.84 4.35 13.33
N ARG A 228 14.95 4.49 12.34
CA ARG A 228 14.92 5.65 11.45
C ARG A 228 13.85 6.65 11.90
N PRO A 229 14.22 7.91 12.20
CA PRO A 229 13.26 8.95 12.56
C PRO A 229 12.14 9.10 11.53
N TRP A 230 12.48 8.97 10.24
CA TRP A 230 11.52 9.05 9.15
C TRP A 230 10.41 8.00 9.23
N CYS A 231 10.80 6.73 9.32
CA CYS A 231 9.90 5.59 9.40
C CYS A 231 9.02 5.64 10.67
N ARG A 232 9.57 6.15 11.78
CA ARG A 232 8.80 6.44 13.00
C ARG A 232 7.74 7.51 12.78
N ILE A 233 8.08 8.57 12.03
CA ILE A 233 7.14 9.65 11.70
C ILE A 233 6.01 9.13 10.80
N GLU A 234 6.31 8.34 9.78
CA GLU A 234 5.31 7.70 8.91
C GLU A 234 4.33 6.84 9.72
N ALA A 235 4.87 5.95 10.56
CA ALA A 235 4.05 5.11 11.44
C ALA A 235 3.23 5.93 12.43
N THR A 236 3.80 7.01 13.00
CA THR A 236 3.08 7.90 13.91
C THR A 236 1.92 8.59 13.21
N PHE A 237 2.16 9.16 12.02
CA PHE A 237 1.09 9.76 11.24
C PHE A 237 0.03 8.74 10.85
N ALA A 238 0.41 7.54 10.41
CA ALA A 238 -0.56 6.49 10.09
C ALA A 238 -1.42 6.08 11.30
N ALA A 239 -0.84 6.04 12.50
CA ALA A 239 -1.56 5.70 13.72
C ALA A 239 -2.53 6.80 14.20
N VAL A 240 -2.21 8.07 13.97
CA VAL A 240 -2.99 9.21 14.50
C VAL A 240 -3.83 9.93 13.46
N THR A 241 -3.61 9.68 12.17
CA THR A 241 -4.35 10.33 11.09
C THR A 241 -5.68 9.61 10.91
N PRO A 242 -6.82 10.30 11.09
CA PRO A 242 -8.12 9.72 10.82
C PRO A 242 -8.21 9.32 9.34
N GLN A 243 -8.73 8.12 9.06
CA GLN A 243 -9.13 7.78 7.70
C GLN A 243 -10.25 8.70 7.23
N SER A 244 -10.27 8.98 5.93
CA SER A 244 -11.36 9.74 5.32
C SER A 244 -12.68 8.97 5.48
N GLU A 245 -13.72 9.60 6.02
CA GLU A 245 -15.07 9.00 6.12
C GLU A 245 -15.99 9.39 4.96
N ASP A 246 -15.40 9.66 3.79
CA ASP A 246 -16.19 10.04 2.63
C ASP A 246 -16.99 8.86 2.05
N ASP A 247 -17.85 9.18 1.08
CA ASP A 247 -18.71 8.18 0.45
C ASP A 247 -17.91 7.13 -0.34
N ALA A 248 -16.71 7.49 -0.82
CA ALA A 248 -15.86 6.55 -1.55
C ALA A 248 -15.28 5.49 -0.61
N TRP A 249 -14.77 5.91 0.54
CA TRP A 249 -14.32 5.02 1.60
C TRP A 249 -15.45 4.12 2.11
N LYS A 250 -16.62 4.69 2.42
CA LYS A 250 -17.79 3.90 2.86
C LYS A 250 -18.21 2.85 1.85
N ALA A 251 -18.18 3.20 0.55
CA ALA A 251 -18.44 2.25 -0.52
C ALA A 251 -17.39 1.12 -0.55
N LYS A 252 -16.10 1.45 -0.39
CA LYS A 252 -15.02 0.46 -0.31
C LYS A 252 -15.18 -0.48 0.88
N VAL A 253 -15.37 0.06 2.09
CA VAL A 253 -15.57 -0.75 3.31
C VAL A 253 -16.78 -1.68 3.15
N THR A 254 -17.86 -1.19 2.56
CA THR A 254 -19.06 -2.00 2.29
C THR A 254 -18.76 -3.14 1.32
N ALA A 255 -18.01 -2.87 0.24
CA ALA A 255 -17.62 -3.87 -0.74
C ALA A 255 -16.62 -4.91 -0.19
N LEU A 256 -15.77 -4.51 0.76
CA LEU A 256 -14.76 -5.37 1.38
C LEU A 256 -15.27 -6.12 2.63
N LYS A 257 -16.47 -5.80 3.10
CA LYS A 257 -17.03 -6.39 4.32
C LYS A 257 -17.14 -7.91 4.20
N GLY A 258 -16.52 -8.62 5.15
CA GLY A 258 -16.52 -10.09 5.19
C GLY A 258 -15.52 -10.76 4.24
N LYS A 259 -14.63 -9.98 3.60
CA LYS A 259 -13.48 -10.53 2.87
C LYS A 259 -12.26 -10.58 3.80
N PRO A 260 -11.49 -11.68 3.81
CA PRO A 260 -10.18 -11.66 4.41
C PRO A 260 -9.30 -10.74 3.55
N LEU A 261 -8.87 -9.62 4.12
CA LEU A 261 -7.76 -8.85 3.56
C LEU A 261 -6.47 -9.51 4.02
#